data_AF-A0A957RF34-F1
#
_entry.id   AF-A0A957RF34-F1
#
_cell.length_a   1.000
_cell.length_b   1.000
_cell.length_c   1.000
_cell.angle_alpha   90.00
_cell.angle_beta   90.00
_cell.angle_gamma   90.00
#
_symmetry.space_group_name_H-M   'P 1'
#
loop_
_entity.id
_entity.type
_entity.pdbx_description
1 polymer ?
#
loop_
_entity_poly.entity_id
_entity_poly.type
_entity_poly.pdbx_seq_one_letter_code
_entity_poly.pdbx_strand_id
1 'polypeptide(L)'
;MHVFRRSLFSLILASALMISFLPGGRALWAQSSGEVIAEGFNGPMGILMDPNGDIWVIDSGLGGEDSVDVVNPETGEATAANMGNSARIVKVNAADGSQADVATVPSVASESGASGGGRLALIDGTLYATVGEWLSTPDIDPPAGLATLVKVNDDGSTTEVAQFWPYERDVNPYPPVMHAHPFGLTAGPDGSILVADAGGNALHSVDPTTGEITTKAVLEPLPGVFPRPEYDNQLLTDPVPTAVAVGADGATYISLLSGAPFIPGNAKVIKVNDDGSISDYATGLTMLIDLRTGPDGNLYAAQFSVFTETGPQPGSGAIIRIREGGDSEVVASGLDFVTSLDFDVNGDAYVTTNGVGAPGSGQVVKLTGLTGVTGTPIGEAMGGMQPPATGDANATIAPAEEGPAEATLMEPTEEPMAEPSMEPTTLPVTGGSSSAMPGLLIVGAAMLLLAGVAVGARRKTAG
;
A
#
# COMPACT_ATOMS: atom_id res chain seq x y z
N MET A 1 39.55 -24.69 29.51
CA MET A 1 39.66 -25.19 28.13
C MET A 1 38.60 -26.26 27.94
N HIS A 2 37.50 -25.95 27.28
CA HIS A 2 36.79 -26.84 26.36
C HIS A 2 35.62 -26.05 25.75
N VAL A 3 35.61 -26.06 24.43
CA VAL A 3 34.74 -25.32 23.52
C VAL A 3 33.71 -26.30 22.96
N PHE A 4 32.67 -25.76 22.35
CA PHE A 4 31.63 -26.37 21.49
C PHE A 4 30.39 -26.87 22.24
N ARG A 5 29.30 -26.08 22.17
CA ARG A 5 28.27 -26.04 21.11
C ARG A 5 27.32 -27.25 21.19
N ARG A 6 26.07 -26.98 21.55
CA ARG A 6 24.92 -27.76 21.10
C ARG A 6 23.85 -26.80 20.61
N SER A 7 23.61 -26.88 19.31
CA SER A 7 22.36 -26.50 18.68
C SER A 7 21.43 -27.72 18.72
N LEU A 8 20.17 -27.46 18.37
CA LEU A 8 19.16 -28.36 17.80
C LEU A 8 18.05 -28.98 18.70
N PHE A 9 16.83 -28.71 18.21
CA PHE A 9 15.67 -29.58 17.99
C PHE A 9 14.40 -29.44 18.85
N SER A 10 13.36 -29.05 18.10
CA SER A 10 11.91 -29.01 18.29
C SER A 10 11.27 -30.28 18.85
N LEU A 11 10.12 -30.15 19.55
CA LEU A 11 8.93 -30.93 19.23
C LEU A 11 7.63 -30.32 19.80
N ILE A 12 6.64 -30.26 18.91
CA ILE A 12 5.23 -29.94 19.11
C ILE A 12 4.54 -31.14 19.78
N LEU A 13 3.64 -30.90 20.73
CA LEU A 13 2.54 -31.82 21.03
C LEU A 13 1.22 -31.06 21.16
N ALA A 14 0.29 -31.42 20.28
CA ALA A 14 -1.06 -30.92 20.20
C ALA A 14 -1.90 -31.37 21.40
N SER A 15 -2.80 -30.51 21.86
CA SER A 15 -3.93 -30.90 22.70
C SER A 15 -5.13 -30.06 22.31
N ALA A 16 -6.11 -30.73 21.70
CA ALA A 16 -7.38 -30.16 21.29
C ALA A 16 -8.27 -29.89 22.51
N LEU A 17 -8.79 -28.67 22.62
CA LEU A 17 -9.88 -28.34 23.54
C LEU A 17 -11.02 -27.72 22.73
N MET A 18 -12.11 -28.48 22.56
CA MET A 18 -13.38 -27.95 22.08
C MET A 18 -13.96 -27.01 23.14
N ILE A 19 -14.12 -25.73 22.79
CA ILE A 19 -14.91 -24.77 23.57
C ILE A 19 -16.21 -24.53 22.80
N SER A 20 -17.32 -24.90 23.44
CA SER A 20 -18.68 -24.62 22.96
C SER A 20 -18.95 -23.12 23.01
N PHE A 21 -19.22 -22.51 21.85
CA PHE A 21 -19.67 -21.13 21.75
C PHE A 21 -21.14 -20.98 22.19
N LEU A 22 -21.38 -20.18 23.22
CA LEU A 22 -22.67 -19.53 23.46
C LEU A 22 -22.75 -18.26 22.59
N PRO A 23 -23.87 -17.98 21.90
CA PRO A 23 -24.00 -16.82 21.04
C PRO A 23 -24.31 -15.57 21.89
N GLY A 24 -23.26 -14.92 22.41
CA GLY A 24 -23.31 -13.53 22.86
C GLY A 24 -23.07 -12.61 21.68
N GLY A 25 -23.96 -11.64 21.45
CA GLY A 25 -24.08 -10.84 20.23
C GLY A 25 -22.76 -10.32 19.67
N ARG A 26 -22.33 -10.93 18.56
CA ARG A 26 -21.45 -10.28 17.59
C ARG A 26 -22.34 -9.41 16.72
N ALA A 27 -22.01 -8.11 16.60
CA ALA A 27 -22.42 -7.37 15.42
C ALA A 27 -21.89 -8.18 14.22
N LEU A 28 -22.81 -8.80 13.50
CA LEU A 28 -22.54 -9.50 12.25
C LEU A 28 -22.14 -8.41 11.25
N TRP A 29 -20.83 -8.22 11.06
CA TRP A 29 -20.33 -7.59 9.86
C TRP A 29 -20.77 -8.47 8.70
N ALA A 30 -21.83 -8.06 8.00
CA ALA A 30 -22.17 -8.66 6.72
C ALA A 30 -21.05 -8.25 5.75
N GLN A 31 -20.09 -9.16 5.60
CA GLN A 31 -18.93 -9.05 4.73
C GLN A 31 -19.41 -9.03 3.27
N SER A 32 -19.14 -7.96 2.53
CA SER A 32 -19.12 -8.05 1.08
C SER A 32 -17.80 -8.73 0.70
N SER A 33 -17.76 -10.07 0.76
CA SER A 33 -16.72 -10.80 0.03
C SER A 33 -17.08 -10.62 -1.44
N GLY A 34 -16.52 -9.59 -2.07
CA GLY A 34 -16.72 -9.35 -3.49
C GLY A 34 -16.32 -10.58 -4.31
N GLU A 35 -16.71 -10.58 -5.58
CA GLU A 35 -16.34 -11.64 -6.50
C GLU A 35 -14.88 -11.47 -6.92
N VAL A 36 -14.04 -12.48 -6.68
CA VAL A 36 -12.66 -12.46 -7.18
C VAL A 36 -12.68 -12.68 -8.70
N ILE A 37 -12.25 -11.66 -9.45
CA ILE A 37 -12.19 -11.70 -10.91
C ILE A 37 -10.84 -12.24 -11.38
N ALA A 38 -9.75 -11.84 -10.72
CA ALA A 38 -8.41 -12.27 -11.04
C ALA A 38 -7.53 -12.31 -9.78
N GLU A 39 -6.51 -13.15 -9.79
CA GLU A 39 -5.55 -13.34 -8.70
C GLU A 39 -4.16 -13.67 -9.23
N GLY A 40 -3.16 -13.75 -8.36
CA GLY A 40 -1.77 -14.05 -8.76
C GLY A 40 -0.89 -12.82 -8.95
N PHE A 41 -1.35 -11.65 -8.53
CA PHE A 41 -0.55 -10.41 -8.58
C PHE A 41 0.44 -10.36 -7.41
N ASN A 42 1.61 -9.76 -7.62
CA ASN A 42 2.65 -9.66 -6.59
C ASN A 42 2.42 -8.52 -5.62
N GLY A 43 1.92 -7.40 -6.12
CA GLY A 43 1.51 -6.22 -5.40
C GLY A 43 0.72 -5.31 -6.34
N PRO A 44 -0.56 -5.61 -6.64
CA PRO A 44 -1.35 -4.79 -7.53
C PRO A 44 -1.55 -3.42 -6.87
N MET A 45 -0.93 -2.37 -7.42
CA MET A 45 -0.97 -1.03 -6.84
C MET A 45 -2.05 -0.16 -7.47
N GLY A 46 -2.33 -0.33 -8.76
CA GLY A 46 -3.33 0.46 -9.47
C GLY A 46 -4.27 -0.38 -10.30
N ILE A 47 -5.52 0.04 -10.36
CA ILE A 47 -6.53 -0.49 -11.29
C ILE A 47 -7.16 0.63 -12.10
N LEU A 48 -7.51 0.33 -13.35
CA LEU A 48 -8.21 1.21 -14.27
C LEU A 48 -9.22 0.38 -15.07
N MET A 49 -10.48 0.81 -15.08
CA MET A 49 -11.50 0.28 -15.97
C MET A 49 -11.55 1.16 -17.22
N ASP A 50 -11.26 0.59 -18.38
CA ASP A 50 -11.32 1.36 -19.62
C ASP A 50 -12.74 1.46 -20.20
N PRO A 51 -13.01 2.37 -21.15
CA PRO A 51 -14.33 2.52 -21.74
C PRO A 51 -14.85 1.31 -22.52
N ASN A 52 -14.01 0.33 -22.85
CA ASN A 52 -14.41 -0.91 -23.51
C ASN A 52 -14.83 -1.99 -22.48
N GLY A 53 -14.63 -1.74 -21.18
CA GLY A 53 -14.90 -2.68 -20.11
C GLY A 53 -13.74 -3.63 -19.82
N ASP A 54 -12.54 -3.36 -20.35
CA ASP A 54 -11.34 -4.09 -19.97
C ASP A 54 -10.74 -3.51 -18.68
N ILE A 55 -10.22 -4.39 -17.83
CA ILE A 55 -9.56 -4.01 -16.59
C ILE A 55 -8.07 -3.96 -16.84
N TRP A 56 -7.42 -2.87 -16.45
CA TRP A 56 -5.98 -2.73 -16.43
C TRP A 56 -5.49 -2.71 -15.00
N VAL A 57 -4.48 -3.53 -14.71
CA VAL A 57 -3.84 -3.62 -13.39
C VAL A 57 -2.36 -3.32 -13.55
N ILE A 58 -1.81 -2.50 -12.67
CA ILE A 58 -0.37 -2.34 -12.55
C ILE A 58 0.14 -3.01 -11.27
N ASP A 59 1.03 -3.97 -11.44
CA ASP A 59 1.65 -4.81 -10.42
C ASP A 59 3.05 -4.23 -10.09
N SER A 60 3.32 -3.97 -8.81
CA SER A 60 4.52 -3.24 -8.34
C SER A 60 5.83 -3.95 -8.64
N GLY A 61 5.78 -5.26 -8.92
CA GLY A 61 6.97 -6.08 -9.19
C GLY A 61 7.65 -6.58 -7.91
N LEU A 62 8.78 -7.25 -8.11
CA LEU A 62 9.54 -7.97 -7.09
C LEU A 62 11.00 -7.54 -7.01
N GLY A 63 11.37 -6.46 -7.71
CA GLY A 63 12.77 -6.16 -8.00
C GLY A 63 13.32 -7.10 -9.08
N GLY A 64 14.61 -7.37 -9.08
CA GLY A 64 15.22 -8.26 -10.06
C GLY A 64 16.54 -8.81 -9.55
N GLU A 65 17.42 -9.21 -10.47
CA GLU A 65 18.71 -9.82 -10.12
C GLU A 65 19.82 -8.76 -9.96
N ASP A 66 19.60 -7.54 -10.44
CA ASP A 66 20.55 -6.46 -10.31
C ASP A 66 20.51 -5.86 -8.91
N SER A 67 21.64 -5.35 -8.43
CA SER A 67 21.74 -4.67 -7.14
C SER A 67 21.77 -3.16 -7.33
N VAL A 68 21.05 -2.44 -6.47
CA VAL A 68 21.08 -0.98 -6.37
C VAL A 68 21.15 -0.58 -4.90
N ASP A 69 21.88 0.49 -4.59
CA ASP A 69 21.83 1.08 -3.25
C ASP A 69 20.70 2.10 -3.19
N VAL A 70 19.80 1.94 -2.21
CA VAL A 70 18.72 2.88 -1.92
C VAL A 70 18.88 3.46 -0.53
N VAL A 71 18.36 4.65 -0.29
CA VAL A 71 18.32 5.23 1.05
C VAL A 71 17.18 4.57 1.83
N ASN A 72 17.49 3.97 2.97
CA ASN A 72 16.46 3.58 3.93
C ASN A 72 15.87 4.87 4.51
N PRO A 73 14.56 5.13 4.33
CA PRO A 73 13.98 6.37 4.82
C PRO A 73 14.18 6.49 6.33
N GLU A 74 13.90 5.44 7.10
CA GLU A 74 13.92 5.48 8.57
C GLU A 74 15.29 5.87 9.14
N THR A 75 16.38 5.34 8.57
CA THR A 75 17.72 5.54 9.09
C THR A 75 18.52 6.61 8.34
N GLY A 76 18.11 6.94 7.11
CA GLY A 76 18.87 7.75 6.17
C GLY A 76 20.15 7.07 5.65
N GLU A 77 20.37 5.78 5.96
CA GLU A 77 21.55 5.04 5.53
C GLU A 77 21.30 4.32 4.20
N ALA A 78 22.34 4.18 3.38
CA ALA A 78 22.27 3.39 2.17
C ALA A 78 22.13 1.90 2.51
N THR A 79 21.21 1.21 1.83
CA THR A 79 20.98 -0.23 1.94
C THR A 79 20.88 -0.85 0.55
N ALA A 80 21.33 -2.09 0.42
CA ALA A 80 21.25 -2.81 -0.84
C ALA A 80 19.79 -3.25 -1.10
N ALA A 81 19.35 -3.07 -2.33
CA ALA A 81 18.06 -3.50 -2.84
C ALA A 81 18.23 -4.22 -4.19
N ASN A 82 17.25 -5.06 -4.50
CA ASN A 82 17.18 -5.78 -5.76
C ASN A 82 16.40 -4.94 -6.77
N MET A 83 16.88 -4.87 -8.01
CA MET A 83 16.26 -4.11 -9.08
C MET A 83 16.14 -4.94 -10.36
N GLY A 84 15.05 -4.70 -11.10
CA GLY A 84 14.89 -5.20 -12.46
C GLY A 84 13.51 -4.90 -13.02
N ASN A 85 13.32 -5.22 -14.31
CA ASN A 85 12.04 -5.06 -14.99
C ASN A 85 11.07 -6.19 -14.61
N SER A 86 10.46 -6.07 -13.44
CA SER A 86 9.49 -7.06 -12.93
C SER A 86 8.15 -6.48 -12.52
N ALA A 87 7.99 -5.16 -12.51
CA ALA A 87 6.65 -4.56 -12.46
C ALA A 87 5.96 -4.79 -13.79
N ARG A 88 4.66 -5.09 -13.74
CA ARG A 88 3.88 -5.52 -14.91
C ARG A 88 2.63 -4.67 -15.06
N ILE A 89 2.30 -4.31 -16.29
CA ILE A 89 1.00 -3.79 -16.66
C ILE A 89 0.23 -4.93 -17.31
N VAL A 90 -0.87 -5.33 -16.69
CA VAL A 90 -1.64 -6.53 -17.03
C VAL A 90 -3.03 -6.10 -17.46
N LYS A 91 -3.47 -6.63 -18.60
CA LYS A 91 -4.86 -6.53 -19.03
C LYS A 91 -5.63 -7.74 -18.54
N VAL A 92 -6.75 -7.51 -17.88
CA VAL A 92 -7.63 -8.54 -17.30
C VAL A 92 -9.00 -8.45 -17.97
N ASN A 93 -9.48 -9.57 -18.48
CA ASN A 93 -10.83 -9.66 -19.01
C ASN A 93 -11.84 -9.72 -17.85
N ALA A 94 -12.77 -8.77 -17.80
CA ALA A 94 -13.74 -8.68 -16.71
C ALA A 94 -14.77 -9.83 -16.66
N ALA A 95 -14.95 -10.58 -17.76
CA ALA A 95 -15.96 -11.64 -17.86
C ALA A 95 -15.44 -13.02 -17.45
N ASP A 96 -14.16 -13.31 -17.69
CA ASP A 96 -13.56 -14.62 -17.41
C ASP A 96 -12.28 -14.59 -16.58
N GLY A 97 -11.78 -13.39 -16.24
CA GLY A 97 -10.59 -13.22 -15.41
C GLY A 97 -9.27 -13.53 -16.12
N SER A 98 -9.29 -13.80 -17.43
CA SER A 98 -8.07 -14.07 -18.18
C SER A 98 -7.13 -12.87 -18.19
N GLN A 99 -5.84 -13.14 -18.01
CA GLN A 99 -4.79 -12.13 -17.85
C GLN A 99 -3.82 -12.17 -19.02
N ALA A 100 -3.41 -11.00 -19.51
CA ALA A 100 -2.36 -10.82 -20.49
C ALA A 100 -1.39 -9.74 -20.02
N ASP A 101 -0.11 -10.10 -19.87
CA ASP A 101 0.96 -9.13 -19.62
C ASP A 101 1.14 -8.26 -20.88
N VAL A 102 1.02 -6.95 -20.73
CA VAL A 102 1.10 -5.98 -21.83
C VAL A 102 2.44 -5.27 -21.87
N ALA A 103 2.94 -4.84 -20.71
CA ALA A 103 4.22 -4.15 -20.60
C ALA A 103 4.92 -4.48 -19.29
N THR A 104 6.23 -4.27 -19.25
CA THR A 104 7.03 -4.32 -18.03
C THR A 104 7.75 -3.00 -17.79
N VAL A 105 7.91 -2.64 -16.52
CA VAL A 105 8.64 -1.45 -16.08
C VAL A 105 9.60 -1.82 -14.94
N PRO A 106 10.62 -1.00 -14.67
CA PRO A 106 11.51 -1.24 -13.54
C PRO A 106 10.78 -1.30 -12.21
N SER A 107 11.31 -2.10 -11.30
CA SER A 107 10.95 -2.10 -9.89
C SER A 107 12.19 -2.33 -9.03
N VAL A 108 12.12 -1.87 -7.79
CA VAL A 108 13.11 -2.06 -6.74
C VAL A 108 12.43 -2.75 -5.56
N ALA A 109 13.07 -3.76 -4.99
CA ALA A 109 12.62 -4.44 -3.79
C ALA A 109 13.74 -4.42 -2.73
N SER A 110 13.40 -3.92 -1.55
CA SER A 110 14.26 -3.84 -0.38
C SER A 110 13.58 -4.50 0.83
N GLU A 111 14.26 -4.52 1.98
CA GLU A 111 13.61 -4.91 3.25
C GLU A 111 12.43 -4.00 3.60
N SER A 112 12.42 -2.76 3.09
CA SER A 112 11.34 -1.80 3.24
C SER A 112 10.16 -2.05 2.29
N GLY A 113 10.21 -3.07 1.42
CA GLY A 113 9.15 -3.36 0.45
C GLY A 113 9.55 -3.10 -0.99
N ALA A 114 8.57 -3.22 -1.89
CA ALA A 114 8.76 -3.06 -3.32
C ALA A 114 8.17 -1.74 -3.83
N SER A 115 8.89 -1.08 -4.73
CA SER A 115 8.49 0.14 -5.42
C SER A 115 8.69 -0.06 -6.92
N GLY A 116 7.68 0.25 -7.71
CA GLY A 116 7.65 -0.03 -9.15
C GLY A 116 6.40 0.55 -9.77
N GLY A 117 5.62 -0.22 -10.51
CA GLY A 117 4.40 0.28 -11.10
C GLY A 117 3.38 0.78 -10.04
N GLY A 118 2.91 2.02 -10.18
CA GLY A 118 2.08 2.72 -9.18
C GLY A 118 0.60 2.83 -9.54
N ARG A 119 0.24 3.75 -10.44
CA ARG A 119 -1.13 3.99 -10.90
C ARG A 119 -1.20 4.04 -12.42
N LEU A 120 -2.42 3.99 -12.94
CA LEU A 120 -2.75 4.03 -14.35
C LEU A 120 -3.77 5.13 -14.63
N ALA A 121 -3.66 5.79 -15.77
CA ALA A 121 -4.70 6.65 -16.31
C ALA A 121 -4.78 6.55 -17.84
N LEU A 122 -5.98 6.74 -18.37
CA LEU A 122 -6.22 6.85 -19.81
C LEU A 122 -6.38 8.32 -20.17
N ILE A 123 -5.55 8.82 -21.08
CA ILE A 123 -5.62 10.19 -21.61
C ILE A 123 -5.73 10.11 -23.12
N ASP A 124 -6.86 10.55 -23.67
CA ASP A 124 -7.18 10.47 -25.10
C ASP A 124 -6.95 9.07 -25.72
N GLY A 125 -7.31 8.02 -24.96
CA GLY A 125 -7.14 6.62 -25.38
C GLY A 125 -5.71 6.07 -25.26
N THR A 126 -4.75 6.88 -24.79
CA THR A 126 -3.39 6.45 -24.49
C THR A 126 -3.26 6.10 -23.02
N LEU A 127 -2.67 4.94 -22.71
CA LEU A 127 -2.44 4.48 -21.35
C LEU A 127 -1.12 5.04 -20.80
N TYR A 128 -1.20 5.64 -19.62
CA TYR A 128 -0.05 6.16 -18.88
C TYR A 128 0.06 5.47 -17.52
N ALA A 129 1.29 5.37 -17.01
CA ALA A 129 1.59 4.77 -15.73
C ALA A 129 2.66 5.55 -14.97
N THR A 130 2.53 5.62 -13.64
CA THR A 130 3.62 6.06 -12.76
C THR A 130 4.51 4.89 -12.37
N VAL A 131 5.82 5.15 -12.26
CA VAL A 131 6.84 4.12 -12.03
C VAL A 131 7.85 4.55 -10.97
N GLY A 132 7.82 3.83 -9.85
CA GLY A 132 8.81 3.83 -8.79
C GLY A 132 8.96 5.17 -8.08
N GLU A 133 10.02 5.23 -7.29
CA GLU A 133 10.40 6.41 -6.53
C GLU A 133 11.92 6.55 -6.45
N TRP A 134 12.36 7.69 -5.95
CA TRP A 134 13.75 7.90 -5.59
C TRP A 134 13.88 8.88 -4.42
N LEU A 135 14.55 8.42 -3.36
CA LEU A 135 14.93 9.20 -2.19
C LEU A 135 16.46 9.17 -2.11
N SER A 136 17.10 10.34 -2.22
CA SER A 136 18.56 10.43 -2.19
C SER A 136 19.07 11.85 -2.00
N THR A 137 20.39 12.04 -2.06
CA THR A 137 21.04 13.34 -2.16
C THR A 137 21.15 13.80 -3.62
N PRO A 138 21.32 15.11 -3.90
CA PRO A 138 21.29 15.67 -5.27
C PRO A 138 22.32 15.08 -6.24
N ASP A 139 23.41 14.51 -5.72
CA ASP A 139 24.53 13.95 -6.46
C ASP A 139 24.33 12.49 -6.89
N ILE A 140 23.25 11.84 -6.46
CA ILE A 140 22.95 10.44 -6.76
C ILE A 140 21.65 10.35 -7.57
N ASP A 141 21.80 10.12 -8.88
CA ASP A 141 20.67 9.92 -9.78
C ASP A 141 20.06 8.51 -9.65
N PRO A 142 18.75 8.36 -9.88
CA PRO A 142 18.10 7.06 -9.98
C PRO A 142 18.63 6.26 -11.17
N PRO A 143 18.61 4.93 -11.07
CA PRO A 143 18.55 4.06 -12.24
C PRO A 143 17.46 4.50 -13.22
N ALA A 144 17.70 4.29 -14.51
CA ALA A 144 16.77 4.71 -15.56
C ALA A 144 15.36 4.13 -15.35
N GLY A 145 14.34 4.97 -15.55
CA GLY A 145 12.92 4.58 -15.47
C GLY A 145 12.29 4.62 -14.07
N LEU A 146 13.03 4.93 -13.00
CA LEU A 146 12.46 5.15 -11.66
C LEU A 146 12.12 6.62 -11.41
N ALA A 147 11.09 6.85 -10.59
CA ALA A 147 10.48 8.17 -10.36
C ALA A 147 10.05 8.84 -11.67
N THR A 148 9.31 8.10 -12.50
CA THR A 148 8.88 8.56 -13.83
C THR A 148 7.39 8.42 -14.08
N LEU A 149 6.92 9.18 -15.06
CA LEU A 149 5.67 8.93 -15.77
C LEU A 149 6.01 8.32 -17.14
N VAL A 150 5.37 7.21 -17.48
CA VAL A 150 5.56 6.53 -18.76
C VAL A 150 4.26 6.45 -19.55
N LYS A 151 4.38 6.46 -20.87
CA LYS A 151 3.35 6.08 -21.83
C LYS A 151 3.55 4.60 -22.20
N VAL A 152 2.45 3.85 -22.27
CA VAL A 152 2.44 2.48 -22.80
C VAL A 152 2.10 2.53 -24.30
N ASN A 153 2.95 1.93 -25.13
CA ASN A 153 2.78 1.87 -26.57
C ASN A 153 2.00 0.61 -26.99
N ASP A 154 1.40 0.64 -28.19
CA ASP A 154 0.60 -0.47 -28.74
C ASP A 154 1.39 -1.78 -28.90
N ASP A 155 2.72 -1.71 -29.00
CA ASP A 155 3.62 -2.86 -29.11
C ASP A 155 4.06 -3.43 -27.75
N GLY A 156 3.56 -2.87 -26.65
CA GLY A 156 3.91 -3.26 -25.27
C GLY A 156 5.20 -2.64 -24.74
N SER A 157 5.91 -1.83 -25.54
CA SER A 157 7.02 -1.02 -25.04
C SER A 157 6.51 0.18 -24.23
N THR A 158 7.37 0.77 -23.40
CA THR A 158 7.07 2.00 -22.68
C THR A 158 7.98 3.14 -23.16
N THR A 159 7.45 4.35 -23.13
CA THR A 159 8.19 5.58 -23.41
C THR A 159 8.11 6.48 -22.19
N GLU A 160 9.26 6.87 -21.67
CA GLU A 160 9.34 7.85 -20.59
C GLU A 160 8.82 9.21 -21.08
N VAL A 161 7.88 9.79 -20.34
CA VAL A 161 7.22 11.06 -20.66
C VAL A 161 7.79 12.16 -19.78
N ALA A 162 7.96 11.90 -18.48
CA ALA A 162 8.49 12.88 -17.54
C ALA A 162 9.34 12.20 -16.45
N GLN A 163 10.40 12.90 -16.04
CA GLN A 163 11.33 12.48 -14.99
C GLN A 163 11.15 13.38 -13.78
N PHE A 164 10.68 12.82 -12.66
CA PHE A 164 10.38 13.61 -11.46
C PHE A 164 11.64 13.89 -10.65
N TRP A 165 12.65 13.01 -10.69
CA TRP A 165 13.88 13.23 -9.93
C TRP A 165 14.69 14.48 -10.35
N PRO A 166 15.00 14.72 -11.63
CA PRO A 166 15.68 15.95 -12.03
C PRO A 166 14.89 17.20 -11.66
N TYR A 167 13.55 17.14 -11.80
CA TYR A 167 12.68 18.24 -11.39
C TYR A 167 12.73 18.48 -9.88
N GLU A 168 12.62 17.42 -9.08
CA GLU A 168 12.71 17.46 -7.62
C GLU A 168 14.06 18.00 -7.16
N ARG A 169 15.16 17.63 -7.83
CA ARG A 169 16.49 18.16 -7.53
C ARG A 169 16.63 19.66 -7.80
N ASP A 170 16.05 20.14 -8.89
CA ASP A 170 16.23 21.52 -9.34
C ASP A 170 15.24 22.48 -8.66
N VAL A 171 14.04 22.00 -8.33
CA VAL A 171 12.94 22.81 -7.77
C VAL A 171 12.76 22.57 -6.28
N ASN A 172 12.84 21.31 -5.82
CA ASN A 172 12.47 20.81 -4.49
C ASN A 172 11.35 21.64 -3.83
N PRO A 173 10.08 21.38 -4.17
CA PRO A 173 8.96 22.13 -3.63
C PRO A 173 8.75 21.89 -2.12
N TYR A 174 9.30 20.81 -1.54
CA TYR A 174 9.09 20.41 -0.15
C TYR A 174 10.41 20.11 0.61
N PRO A 175 11.25 21.14 0.84
CA PRO A 175 12.54 20.96 1.51
C PRO A 175 12.38 20.59 3.00
N PRO A 176 13.41 20.00 3.64
CA PRO A 176 14.77 19.78 3.13
C PRO A 176 15.00 18.40 2.51
N VAL A 177 14.03 17.49 2.63
CA VAL A 177 14.11 16.15 2.06
C VAL A 177 13.93 16.25 0.55
N MET A 178 14.54 15.35 -0.20
CA MET A 178 14.42 15.30 -1.65
C MET A 178 13.99 13.88 -2.03
N HIS A 179 12.72 13.75 -2.37
CA HIS A 179 12.05 12.48 -2.57
C HIS A 179 11.06 12.63 -3.70
N ALA A 180 11.32 11.99 -4.83
CA ALA A 180 10.39 11.94 -5.94
C ALA A 180 9.67 10.60 -5.91
N HIS A 181 8.35 10.61 -5.71
CA HIS A 181 7.50 9.44 -5.78
C HIS A 181 6.20 9.80 -6.50
N PRO A 182 6.24 10.04 -7.83
CA PRO A 182 5.02 10.19 -8.61
C PRO A 182 4.19 8.91 -8.44
N PHE A 183 3.05 9.02 -7.75
CA PHE A 183 2.26 7.85 -7.36
C PHE A 183 0.88 7.90 -7.99
N GLY A 184 0.04 8.86 -7.56
CA GLY A 184 -1.29 9.08 -8.12
C GLY A 184 -1.23 9.80 -9.46
N LEU A 185 -2.06 9.42 -10.44
CA LEU A 185 -2.28 10.23 -11.64
C LEU A 185 -3.73 10.22 -12.12
N THR A 186 -4.13 11.29 -12.80
CA THR A 186 -5.39 11.37 -13.55
C THR A 186 -5.27 12.35 -14.73
N ALA A 187 -6.23 12.29 -15.65
CA ALA A 187 -6.34 13.27 -16.72
C ALA A 187 -6.71 14.65 -16.16
N GLY A 188 -5.94 15.67 -16.50
CA GLY A 188 -6.26 17.06 -16.22
C GLY A 188 -7.33 17.61 -17.17
N PRO A 189 -8.11 18.62 -16.76
CA PRO A 189 -9.18 19.19 -17.57
C PRO A 189 -8.69 19.94 -18.82
N ASP A 190 -7.40 20.28 -18.88
CA ASP A 190 -6.72 20.97 -19.98
C ASP A 190 -5.92 20.04 -20.90
N GLY A 191 -6.05 18.72 -20.72
CA GLY A 191 -5.27 17.71 -21.45
C GLY A 191 -3.88 17.44 -20.86
N SER A 192 -3.54 18.07 -19.73
CA SER A 192 -2.37 17.68 -18.93
C SER A 192 -2.60 16.36 -18.19
N ILE A 193 -1.55 15.83 -17.57
CA ILE A 193 -1.63 14.74 -16.61
C ILE A 193 -1.37 15.33 -15.23
N LEU A 194 -2.36 15.26 -14.35
CA LEU A 194 -2.19 15.62 -12.95
C LEU A 194 -1.53 14.46 -12.21
N VAL A 195 -0.49 14.74 -11.42
CA VAL A 195 0.26 13.74 -10.68
C VAL A 195 0.36 14.15 -9.22
N ALA A 196 -0.08 13.26 -8.32
CA ALA A 196 0.17 13.35 -6.89
C ALA A 196 1.54 12.71 -6.61
N ASP A 197 2.53 13.52 -6.25
CA ASP A 197 3.84 13.05 -5.84
C ASP A 197 3.85 12.82 -4.33
N ALA A 198 3.84 11.54 -3.94
CA ALA A 198 3.74 11.11 -2.56
C ALA A 198 4.97 11.52 -1.74
N GLY A 199 6.16 11.48 -2.35
CA GLY A 199 7.43 11.82 -1.71
C GLY A 199 7.67 13.33 -1.71
N GLY A 200 7.33 14.00 -2.81
CA GLY A 200 7.47 15.43 -2.98
C GLY A 200 6.38 16.25 -2.27
N ASN A 201 5.39 15.58 -1.67
CA ASN A 201 4.24 16.20 -0.98
C ASN A 201 3.57 17.30 -1.82
N ALA A 202 3.42 17.05 -3.11
CA ALA A 202 2.99 18.05 -4.07
C ALA A 202 2.03 17.49 -5.12
N LEU A 203 1.24 18.41 -5.70
CA LEU A 203 0.50 18.17 -6.93
C LEU A 203 1.29 18.77 -8.09
N HIS A 204 1.52 17.98 -9.11
CA HIS A 204 2.11 18.42 -10.37
C HIS A 204 1.12 18.31 -11.52
N SER A 205 1.37 19.10 -12.56
CA SER A 205 0.79 18.96 -13.89
C SER A 205 1.92 18.62 -14.86
N VAL A 206 1.69 17.66 -15.74
CA VAL A 206 2.63 17.22 -16.77
C VAL A 206 2.03 17.43 -18.15
N ASP A 207 2.75 18.11 -19.05
CA ASP A 207 2.40 18.13 -20.46
C ASP A 207 2.76 16.78 -21.10
N PRO A 208 1.79 15.98 -21.60
CA PRO A 208 2.07 14.65 -22.11
C PRO A 208 2.85 14.62 -23.44
N THR A 209 2.99 15.77 -24.11
CA THR A 209 3.73 15.91 -25.38
C THR A 209 5.18 16.32 -25.13
N THR A 210 5.42 17.25 -24.21
CA THR A 210 6.75 17.81 -23.95
C THR A 210 7.45 17.18 -22.75
N GLY A 211 6.70 16.58 -21.83
CA GLY A 211 7.21 16.09 -20.54
C GLY A 211 7.43 17.18 -19.50
N GLU A 212 7.04 18.43 -19.77
CA GLU A 212 7.23 19.55 -18.84
C GLU A 212 6.40 19.34 -17.56
N ILE A 213 7.08 19.40 -16.41
CA ILE A 213 6.47 19.30 -15.09
C ILE A 213 6.27 20.70 -14.51
N THR A 214 5.09 20.98 -13.98
CA THR A 214 4.79 22.21 -13.23
C THR A 214 4.15 21.87 -11.89
N THR A 215 4.71 22.38 -10.79
CA THR A 215 4.07 22.29 -9.46
C THR A 215 2.84 23.18 -9.41
N LYS A 216 1.68 22.56 -9.14
CA LYS A 216 0.38 23.23 -9.00
C LYS A 216 0.07 23.58 -7.55
N ALA A 217 0.47 22.73 -6.62
CA ALA A 217 0.28 22.94 -5.19
C ALA A 217 1.36 22.18 -4.39
N VAL A 218 1.78 22.77 -3.27
CA VAL A 218 2.61 22.12 -2.26
C VAL A 218 1.74 21.92 -1.02
N LEU A 219 1.69 20.69 -0.51
CA LEU A 219 0.70 20.31 0.47
C LEU A 219 1.19 20.58 1.89
N GLU A 220 0.30 21.10 2.74
CA GLU A 220 0.65 21.40 4.12
C GLU A 220 0.81 20.12 4.94
N PRO A 221 1.77 20.09 5.90
CA PRO A 221 1.92 18.98 6.82
C PRO A 221 0.68 18.78 7.68
N LEU A 222 0.51 17.55 8.15
CA LEU A 222 -0.59 17.13 9.00
C LEU A 222 -0.17 17.08 10.48
N PRO A 223 -1.12 17.14 11.42
CA PRO A 223 -0.82 16.86 12.82
C PRO A 223 -0.12 15.51 13.01
N GLY A 224 0.97 15.51 13.77
CA GLY A 224 1.73 14.32 14.14
C GLY A 224 1.74 14.09 15.64
N VAL A 225 2.38 12.99 16.08
CA VAL A 225 2.53 12.63 17.50
C VAL A 225 3.98 12.59 17.98
N PHE A 226 4.92 12.67 17.05
CA PHE A 226 6.35 12.69 17.34
C PHE A 226 6.98 13.99 16.85
N PRO A 227 7.93 14.57 17.61
CA PRO A 227 8.69 15.71 17.13
C PRO A 227 9.57 15.27 15.97
N ARG A 228 9.46 15.97 14.83
CA ARG A 228 10.24 15.68 13.62
C ARG A 228 11.24 16.81 13.33
N PRO A 229 12.56 16.52 13.24
CA PRO A 229 13.58 17.54 12.98
C PRO A 229 13.35 18.35 11.70
N GLU A 230 12.76 17.73 10.68
CA GLU A 230 12.42 18.34 9.39
C GLU A 230 11.39 19.47 9.53
N TYR A 231 10.60 19.41 10.61
CA TYR A 231 9.58 20.40 10.97
C TYR A 231 9.98 21.21 12.21
N ASP A 232 11.28 21.48 12.40
CA ASP A 232 11.79 22.20 13.59
C ASP A 232 11.35 21.57 14.93
N ASN A 233 11.24 20.23 14.96
CA ASN A 233 10.72 19.42 16.07
C ASN A 233 9.25 19.69 16.44
N GLN A 234 8.45 20.27 15.54
CA GLN A 234 7.01 20.34 15.71
C GLN A 234 6.38 18.94 15.62
N LEU A 235 5.18 18.79 16.20
CA LEU A 235 4.38 17.58 16.14
C LEU A 235 3.62 17.55 14.80
N LEU A 236 4.36 17.41 13.71
CA LEU A 236 3.87 17.39 12.34
C LEU A 236 4.34 16.12 11.63
N THR A 237 3.60 15.71 10.61
CA THR A 237 3.89 14.56 9.75
C THR A 237 3.59 14.91 8.29
N ASP A 238 4.21 14.18 7.36
CA ASP A 238 4.01 14.41 5.94
C ASP A 238 2.55 14.18 5.52
N PRO A 239 2.02 14.97 4.58
CA PRO A 239 0.66 14.77 4.07
C PRO A 239 0.53 13.53 3.19
N VAL A 240 1.56 13.18 2.40
CA VAL A 240 1.61 11.98 1.55
C VAL A 240 0.41 11.89 0.60
N PRO A 241 0.38 12.67 -0.49
CA PRO A 241 -0.70 12.58 -1.46
C PRO A 241 -0.63 11.28 -2.27
N THR A 242 -1.71 10.51 -2.27
CA THR A 242 -1.74 9.15 -2.86
C THR A 242 -2.56 9.05 -4.14
N ALA A 243 -3.54 9.92 -4.32
CA ALA A 243 -4.31 9.99 -5.56
C ALA A 243 -4.82 11.40 -5.81
N VAL A 244 -5.07 11.66 -7.08
CA VAL A 244 -5.70 12.88 -7.57
C VAL A 244 -6.91 12.49 -8.42
N ALA A 245 -8.03 13.14 -8.21
CA ALA A 245 -9.26 12.95 -8.97
C ALA A 245 -9.85 14.30 -9.38
N VAL A 246 -10.41 14.37 -10.58
CA VAL A 246 -11.24 15.51 -11.01
C VAL A 246 -12.69 15.17 -10.70
N GLY A 247 -13.31 15.97 -9.83
CA GLY A 247 -14.71 15.78 -9.44
C GLY A 247 -15.67 16.15 -10.56
N ALA A 248 -16.95 15.76 -10.42
CA ALA A 248 -18.00 16.14 -11.37
C ALA A 248 -18.25 17.66 -11.43
N ASP A 249 -17.80 18.41 -10.42
CA ASP A 249 -17.80 19.87 -10.38
C ASP A 249 -16.60 20.50 -11.12
N GLY A 250 -15.70 19.68 -11.67
CA GLY A 250 -14.49 20.10 -12.36
C GLY A 250 -13.32 20.46 -11.44
N ALA A 251 -13.49 20.36 -10.12
CA ALA A 251 -12.41 20.66 -9.18
C ALA A 251 -11.45 19.49 -9.02
N THR A 252 -10.21 19.79 -8.65
CA THR A 252 -9.18 18.79 -8.33
C THR A 252 -9.24 18.42 -6.85
N TYR A 253 -9.32 17.13 -6.56
CA TYR A 253 -9.32 16.56 -5.22
C TYR A 253 -8.12 15.64 -5.05
N ILE A 254 -7.53 15.64 -3.86
CA ILE A 254 -6.35 14.82 -3.54
C ILE A 254 -6.61 14.06 -2.26
N SER A 255 -6.37 12.75 -2.26
CA SER A 255 -6.38 11.94 -1.04
C SER A 255 -5.01 11.96 -0.37
N LEU A 256 -5.02 12.13 0.95
CA LEU A 256 -3.82 12.11 1.78
C LEU A 256 -3.79 10.84 2.61
N LEU A 257 -2.64 10.16 2.67
CA LEU A 257 -2.44 8.98 3.52
C LEU A 257 -2.16 9.35 4.98
N SER A 258 -1.49 10.48 5.19
CA SER A 258 -0.72 10.87 6.39
C SER A 258 0.53 10.03 6.63
N GLY A 259 1.59 10.65 7.13
CA GLY A 259 2.81 9.94 7.49
C GLY A 259 2.67 9.07 8.76
N ALA A 260 3.58 8.12 8.94
CA ALA A 260 3.60 7.22 10.10
C ALA A 260 3.59 8.02 11.44
N PRO A 261 2.85 7.55 12.47
CA PRO A 261 2.27 6.21 12.62
C PRO A 261 0.81 6.07 12.10
N PHE A 262 0.40 6.85 11.10
CA PHE A 262 -0.91 6.70 10.42
C PHE A 262 -2.09 6.81 11.41
N ILE A 263 -2.11 7.89 12.18
CA ILE A 263 -3.09 8.10 13.26
C ILE A 263 -4.52 8.02 12.67
N PRO A 264 -5.41 7.18 13.22
CA PRO A 264 -6.79 7.12 12.79
C PRO A 264 -7.46 8.51 12.79
N GLY A 265 -8.13 8.85 11.69
CA GLY A 265 -8.79 10.14 11.50
C GLY A 265 -7.90 11.28 10.99
N ASN A 266 -6.60 11.05 10.82
CA ASN A 266 -5.65 12.09 10.38
C ASN A 266 -5.54 12.24 8.87
N ALA A 267 -5.96 11.23 8.10
CA ALA A 267 -6.07 11.33 6.66
C ALA A 267 -7.26 12.22 6.27
N LYS A 268 -7.19 12.82 5.08
CA LYS A 268 -8.25 13.68 4.55
C LYS A 268 -8.23 13.71 3.03
N VAL A 269 -9.32 14.19 2.45
CA VAL A 269 -9.37 14.65 1.06
C VAL A 269 -9.32 16.17 1.07
N ILE A 270 -8.39 16.74 0.31
CA ILE A 270 -8.30 18.17 0.10
C ILE A 270 -8.81 18.52 -1.30
N LYS A 271 -9.26 19.76 -1.47
CA LYS A 271 -9.61 20.37 -2.75
C LYS A 271 -8.54 21.39 -3.10
N VAL A 272 -8.07 21.35 -4.35
CA VAL A 272 -7.13 22.30 -4.94
C VAL A 272 -7.86 23.07 -6.03
N ASN A 273 -7.92 24.38 -5.91
CA ASN A 273 -8.52 25.24 -6.93
C ASN A 273 -7.48 25.60 -8.02
N ASP A 274 -7.95 26.11 -9.16
CA ASP A 274 -7.08 26.46 -10.30
C ASP A 274 -5.98 27.47 -9.97
N ASP A 275 -6.21 28.33 -8.97
CA ASP A 275 -5.25 29.31 -8.46
C ASP A 275 -4.21 28.72 -7.48
N GLY A 276 -4.27 27.41 -7.23
CA GLY A 276 -3.40 26.68 -6.30
C GLY A 276 -3.83 26.75 -4.84
N SER A 277 -4.93 27.44 -4.51
CA SER A 277 -5.44 27.47 -3.13
C SER A 277 -5.96 26.10 -2.70
N ILE A 278 -5.65 25.72 -1.46
CA ILE A 278 -5.99 24.43 -0.86
C ILE A 278 -7.03 24.63 0.24
N SER A 279 -8.02 23.75 0.28
CA SER A 279 -8.98 23.65 1.39
C SER A 279 -9.28 22.20 1.74
N ASP A 280 -9.56 21.92 2.99
CA ASP A 280 -10.07 20.61 3.40
C ASP A 280 -11.45 20.38 2.79
N TYR A 281 -11.65 19.21 2.19
CA TYR A 281 -12.95 18.79 1.65
C TYR A 281 -13.58 17.74 2.55
N ALA A 282 -12.90 16.63 2.82
CA ALA A 282 -13.40 15.56 3.69
C ALA A 282 -12.37 15.21 4.76
N THR A 283 -12.80 15.04 6.00
CA THR A 283 -11.94 14.90 7.19
C THR A 283 -12.33 13.67 8.02
N GLY A 284 -11.49 13.30 9.00
CA GLY A 284 -11.76 12.14 9.85
C GLY A 284 -11.54 10.80 9.14
N LEU A 285 -10.76 10.80 8.05
CA LEU A 285 -10.47 9.62 7.24
C LEU A 285 -9.19 8.95 7.75
N THR A 286 -8.96 7.70 7.33
CA THR A 286 -7.77 6.94 7.73
C THR A 286 -7.13 6.29 6.51
N MET A 287 -5.79 6.42 6.40
CA MET A 287 -4.95 5.72 5.42
C MET A 287 -5.54 5.65 4.00
N LEU A 288 -5.87 6.81 3.41
CA LEU A 288 -6.35 6.86 2.05
C LEU A 288 -5.23 6.59 1.06
N ILE A 289 -5.44 5.61 0.18
CA ILE A 289 -4.42 5.15 -0.77
C ILE A 289 -4.84 5.37 -2.22
N ASP A 290 -6.13 5.59 -2.49
CA ASP A 290 -6.63 5.92 -3.83
C ASP A 290 -7.91 6.76 -3.75
N LEU A 291 -8.22 7.48 -4.84
CA LEU A 291 -9.38 8.37 -4.96
C LEU A 291 -9.87 8.38 -6.41
N ARG A 292 -11.17 8.16 -6.62
CA ARG A 292 -11.80 8.17 -7.94
C ARG A 292 -13.16 8.85 -7.93
N THR A 293 -13.53 9.48 -9.04
CA THR A 293 -14.92 9.88 -9.29
C THR A 293 -15.68 8.71 -9.88
N GLY A 294 -16.73 8.25 -9.21
CA GLY A 294 -17.60 7.19 -9.69
C GLY A 294 -18.55 7.66 -10.81
N PRO A 295 -19.22 6.73 -11.51
CA PRO A 295 -20.14 7.05 -12.60
C PRO A 295 -21.41 7.79 -12.14
N ASP A 296 -21.67 7.81 -10.83
CA ASP A 296 -22.74 8.58 -10.19
C ASP A 296 -22.32 10.03 -9.84
N GLY A 297 -21.07 10.41 -10.16
CA GLY A 297 -20.50 11.73 -9.90
C GLY A 297 -19.99 11.95 -8.48
N ASN A 298 -20.08 10.94 -7.59
CA ASN A 298 -19.52 11.02 -6.24
C ASN A 298 -18.03 10.64 -6.25
N LEU A 299 -17.27 11.17 -5.29
CA LEU A 299 -15.91 10.72 -5.01
C LEU A 299 -15.92 9.47 -4.13
N TYR A 300 -15.02 8.54 -4.41
CA TYR A 300 -14.81 7.31 -3.66
C TYR A 300 -13.32 7.13 -3.38
N ALA A 301 -12.98 6.80 -2.14
CA ALA A 301 -11.61 6.53 -1.75
C ALA A 301 -11.41 5.09 -1.30
N ALA A 302 -10.22 4.55 -1.57
CA ALA A 302 -9.75 3.34 -0.96
C ALA A 302 -9.08 3.68 0.39
N GLN A 303 -9.57 3.07 1.46
CA GLN A 303 -8.84 2.97 2.72
C GLN A 303 -8.06 1.67 2.70
N PHE A 304 -6.74 1.78 2.83
CA PHE A 304 -5.84 0.64 2.78
C PHE A 304 -6.08 -0.35 3.93
N SER A 305 -6.07 0.16 5.16
CA SER A 305 -6.17 -0.61 6.40
C SER A 305 -6.36 0.36 7.58
N VAL A 306 -6.50 -0.17 8.79
CA VAL A 306 -6.31 0.53 10.05
C VAL A 306 -4.96 0.10 10.63
N PHE A 307 -4.11 1.07 10.95
CA PHE A 307 -2.81 0.80 11.58
C PHE A 307 -2.95 0.64 13.09
N THR A 308 -2.32 -0.41 13.62
CA THR A 308 -2.29 -0.73 15.05
C THR A 308 -0.84 -0.81 15.53
N GLU A 309 -0.62 -1.06 16.83
CA GLU A 309 0.72 -1.29 17.36
C GLU A 309 1.47 -2.45 16.69
N THR A 310 0.73 -3.41 16.11
CA THR A 310 1.30 -4.56 15.40
C THR A 310 1.39 -4.37 13.88
N GLY A 311 1.12 -3.15 13.39
CA GLY A 311 1.09 -2.83 11.96
C GLY A 311 -0.32 -2.76 11.39
N PRO A 312 -0.47 -2.78 10.05
CA PRO A 312 -1.77 -2.70 9.39
C PRO A 312 -2.58 -3.96 9.66
N GLN A 313 -3.83 -3.79 10.05
CA GLN A 313 -4.72 -4.86 10.46
C GLN A 313 -5.38 -5.52 9.22
N PRO A 314 -5.22 -6.84 9.01
CA PRO A 314 -5.99 -7.57 7.99
C PRO A 314 -7.50 -7.39 8.18
N GLY A 315 -8.25 -7.36 7.09
CA GLY A 315 -9.70 -7.21 7.05
C GLY A 315 -10.22 -5.84 7.50
N SER A 316 -9.38 -4.82 7.58
CA SER A 316 -9.78 -3.45 7.97
C SER A 316 -9.71 -2.43 6.83
N GLY A 317 -9.44 -2.89 5.61
CA GLY A 317 -9.58 -2.08 4.40
C GLY A 317 -11.04 -1.85 4.05
N ALA A 318 -11.30 -0.72 3.39
CA ALA A 318 -12.65 -0.26 3.08
C ALA A 318 -12.70 0.59 1.82
N ILE A 319 -13.88 0.67 1.21
CA ILE A 319 -14.21 1.69 0.21
C ILE A 319 -15.15 2.71 0.84
N ILE A 320 -14.80 3.98 0.70
CA ILE A 320 -15.47 5.10 1.35
C ILE A 320 -16.06 6.01 0.28
N ARG A 321 -17.36 6.30 0.34
CA ARG A 321 -17.95 7.39 -0.41
C ARG A 321 -17.63 8.70 0.30
N ILE A 322 -16.91 9.58 -0.39
CA ILE A 322 -16.41 10.84 0.15
C ILE A 322 -17.51 11.89 0.12
N ARG A 323 -17.70 12.55 1.26
CA ARG A 323 -18.60 13.70 1.45
C ARG A 323 -17.84 14.83 2.15
N GLU A 324 -18.33 16.04 1.96
CA GLU A 324 -17.76 17.23 2.60
C GLU A 324 -17.80 17.12 4.13
N GLY A 325 -16.80 17.69 4.81
CA GLY A 325 -16.71 17.71 6.26
C GLY A 325 -16.46 16.32 6.86
N GLY A 326 -17.33 15.90 7.78
CA GLY A 326 -17.23 14.61 8.49
C GLY A 326 -18.25 13.57 8.01
N ASP A 327 -18.97 13.84 6.92
CA ASP A 327 -20.15 13.08 6.51
C ASP A 327 -19.84 11.89 5.60
N SER A 328 -18.56 11.54 5.41
CA SER A 328 -18.15 10.44 4.54
C SER A 328 -18.69 9.10 5.06
N GLU A 329 -18.98 8.17 4.16
CA GLU A 329 -19.66 6.91 4.49
C GLU A 329 -18.87 5.71 3.96
N VAL A 330 -18.72 4.67 4.78
CA VAL A 330 -18.18 3.37 4.38
C VAL A 330 -19.24 2.61 3.58
N VAL A 331 -18.93 2.26 2.33
CA VAL A 331 -19.83 1.53 1.41
C VAL A 331 -19.39 0.09 1.14
N ALA A 332 -18.15 -0.25 1.46
CA ALA A 332 -17.67 -1.63 1.58
C ALA A 332 -16.58 -1.69 2.66
N SER A 333 -16.51 -2.80 3.40
CA SER A 333 -15.56 -3.02 4.49
C SER A 333 -15.17 -4.49 4.59
N GLY A 334 -14.14 -4.80 5.37
CA GLY A 334 -13.70 -6.19 5.55
C GLY A 334 -12.77 -6.65 4.43
N LEU A 335 -12.14 -5.71 3.72
CA LEU A 335 -11.22 -5.98 2.62
C LEU A 335 -9.79 -6.04 3.17
N ASP A 336 -8.97 -6.91 2.59
CA ASP A 336 -7.56 -7.03 2.96
C ASP A 336 -6.70 -6.09 2.12
N PHE A 337 -5.98 -5.17 2.79
CA PHE A 337 -4.93 -4.33 2.21
C PHE A 337 -5.29 -3.75 0.82
N VAL A 338 -6.36 -2.96 0.79
CA VAL A 338 -6.87 -2.34 -0.45
C VAL A 338 -5.82 -1.39 -1.00
N THR A 339 -5.58 -1.39 -2.30
CA THR A 339 -4.59 -0.49 -2.93
C THR A 339 -5.15 0.46 -3.96
N SER A 340 -6.21 0.09 -4.68
CA SER A 340 -6.82 0.93 -5.69
C SER A 340 -8.26 0.49 -5.98
N LEU A 341 -9.05 1.40 -6.54
CA LEU A 341 -10.39 1.12 -7.05
C LEU A 341 -10.61 1.79 -8.40
N ASP A 342 -11.52 1.24 -9.20
CA ASP A 342 -12.16 1.95 -10.31
C ASP A 342 -13.57 1.38 -10.56
N PHE A 343 -14.35 2.01 -11.44
CA PHE A 343 -15.74 1.65 -11.68
C PHE A 343 -16.02 1.31 -13.14
N ASP A 344 -16.95 0.39 -13.36
CA ASP A 344 -17.63 0.30 -14.65
C ASP A 344 -18.78 1.32 -14.78
N VAL A 345 -19.38 1.40 -15.96
CA VAL A 345 -20.50 2.32 -16.23
C VAL A 345 -21.77 1.98 -15.44
N ASN A 346 -21.90 0.75 -14.92
CA ASN A 346 -23.06 0.31 -14.14
C ASN A 346 -22.92 0.66 -12.66
N GLY A 347 -21.76 1.17 -12.24
CA GLY A 347 -21.47 1.48 -10.85
C GLY A 347 -21.04 0.27 -10.02
N ASP A 348 -20.61 -0.81 -10.68
CA ASP A 348 -19.83 -1.88 -10.05
C ASP A 348 -18.40 -1.37 -9.82
N ALA A 349 -17.85 -1.59 -8.63
CA ALA A 349 -16.45 -1.24 -8.34
C ALA A 349 -15.55 -2.46 -8.53
N TYR A 350 -14.36 -2.23 -9.08
CA TYR A 350 -13.28 -3.18 -9.18
C TYR A 350 -12.15 -2.68 -8.29
N VAL A 351 -11.70 -3.53 -7.38
CA VAL A 351 -10.82 -3.15 -6.27
C VAL A 351 -9.63 -4.09 -6.24
N THR A 352 -8.42 -3.55 -6.11
CA THR A 352 -7.23 -4.37 -5.86
C THR A 352 -7.01 -4.55 -4.37
N THR A 353 -6.80 -5.80 -3.96
CA THR A 353 -6.59 -6.21 -2.56
C THR A 353 -5.30 -7.01 -2.42
N ASN A 354 -4.80 -7.15 -1.19
CA ASN A 354 -3.54 -7.83 -0.87
C ASN A 354 -2.32 -7.24 -1.59
N GLY A 355 -2.32 -5.94 -1.87
CA GLY A 355 -1.24 -5.26 -2.60
C GLY A 355 0.13 -5.28 -1.92
N VAL A 356 0.17 -5.54 -0.62
CA VAL A 356 1.38 -5.67 0.20
C VAL A 356 1.47 -7.03 0.90
N GLY A 357 0.67 -8.00 0.43
CA GLY A 357 0.66 -9.37 0.92
C GLY A 357 1.86 -10.16 0.41
N ALA A 358 1.80 -11.49 0.57
CA ALA A 358 2.80 -12.35 -0.04
C ALA A 358 2.73 -12.22 -1.58
N PRO A 359 3.87 -12.26 -2.30
CA PRO A 359 3.87 -12.32 -3.77
C PRO A 359 2.91 -13.39 -4.30
N GLY A 360 2.07 -13.03 -5.28
CA GLY A 360 1.03 -13.87 -5.86
C GLY A 360 -0.29 -13.88 -5.09
N SER A 361 -0.40 -13.24 -3.93
CA SER A 361 -1.65 -13.16 -3.16
C SER A 361 -2.56 -12.00 -3.54
N GLY A 362 -2.08 -11.08 -4.39
CA GLY A 362 -2.85 -9.93 -4.86
C GLY A 362 -4.03 -10.35 -5.73
N GLN A 363 -5.14 -9.63 -5.60
CA GLN A 363 -6.40 -9.94 -6.29
C GLN A 363 -7.06 -8.69 -6.88
N VAL A 364 -7.90 -8.92 -7.89
CA VAL A 364 -8.94 -7.99 -8.35
C VAL A 364 -10.28 -8.53 -7.88
N VAL A 365 -11.00 -7.71 -7.10
CA VAL A 365 -12.28 -8.03 -6.51
C VAL A 365 -13.36 -7.10 -7.05
N LYS A 366 -14.47 -7.67 -7.51
CA LYS A 366 -15.66 -6.93 -7.96
C LYS A 366 -16.66 -6.77 -6.83
N LEU A 367 -17.13 -5.53 -6.64
CA LEU A 367 -18.21 -5.15 -5.72
C LEU A 367 -19.39 -4.63 -6.54
N THR A 368 -20.39 -5.49 -6.71
CA THR A 368 -21.57 -5.20 -7.54
C THR A 368 -22.44 -4.08 -6.95
N GLY A 369 -22.79 -3.11 -7.79
CA GLY A 369 -23.71 -2.01 -7.47
C GLY A 369 -23.22 -1.11 -6.34
N LEU A 370 -21.90 -0.99 -6.14
CA LEU A 370 -21.32 -0.27 -5.01
C LEU A 370 -21.84 1.18 -4.91
N THR A 371 -22.00 1.85 -6.04
CA THR A 371 -22.52 3.23 -6.08
C THR A 371 -23.94 3.37 -5.52
N GLY A 372 -24.75 2.31 -5.56
CA GLY A 372 -26.10 2.26 -5.01
C GLY A 372 -26.19 1.86 -3.54
N VAL A 373 -25.07 1.48 -2.91
CA VAL A 373 -25.05 1.04 -1.50
C VAL A 373 -25.32 2.22 -0.57
N THR A 374 -26.21 2.01 0.40
CA THR A 374 -26.35 2.94 1.54
C THR A 374 -25.17 2.73 2.48
N GLY A 375 -24.37 3.77 2.68
CA GLY A 375 -23.15 3.66 3.48
C GLY A 375 -23.41 3.79 4.98
N THR A 376 -22.41 3.39 5.76
CA THR A 376 -22.37 3.63 7.22
C THR A 376 -21.51 4.88 7.48
N PRO A 377 -21.98 5.88 8.25
CA PRO A 377 -21.18 7.07 8.55
C PRO A 377 -19.82 6.73 9.14
N ILE A 378 -18.76 7.41 8.72
CA ILE A 378 -17.40 7.07 9.14
C ILE A 378 -17.19 7.19 10.66
N GLY A 379 -17.84 8.16 11.31
CA GLY A 379 -17.79 8.31 12.76
C GLY A 379 -18.33 7.08 13.52
N GLU A 380 -19.34 6.41 12.96
CA GLU A 380 -19.89 5.17 13.52
C GLU A 380 -18.99 3.96 13.20
N ALA A 381 -18.50 3.89 11.96
CA ALA A 381 -17.64 2.80 11.51
C ALA A 381 -16.30 2.77 12.29
N MET A 382 -15.69 3.92 12.51
CA MET A 382 -14.41 4.06 13.22
C MET A 382 -14.52 3.75 14.72
N GLY A 383 -15.65 4.09 15.36
CA GLY A 383 -15.92 3.73 16.76
C GLY A 383 -16.00 2.22 17.00
N GLY A 384 -16.32 1.44 15.96
CA GLY A 384 -16.30 -0.02 15.98
C GLY A 384 -14.95 -0.65 15.62
N MET A 385 -14.01 0.12 15.07
CA MET A 385 -12.66 -0.33 14.66
C MET A 385 -11.58 -0.04 15.71
N GLN A 386 -11.92 0.67 16.79
CA GLN A 386 -11.01 0.94 17.89
C GLN A 386 -10.86 -0.31 18.78
N PRO A 387 -9.64 -0.71 19.20
CA PRO A 387 -9.48 -1.81 20.15
C PRO A 387 -10.25 -1.51 21.45
N PRO A 388 -10.77 -2.53 22.15
CA PRO A 388 -11.56 -2.29 23.36
C PRO A 388 -10.75 -1.46 24.34
N ALA A 389 -11.35 -0.39 24.87
CA ALA A 389 -10.78 0.35 25.98
C ALA A 389 -10.41 -0.64 27.10
N THR A 390 -9.18 -0.53 27.62
CA THR A 390 -8.75 -1.32 28.77
C THR A 390 -9.67 -0.98 29.94
N GLY A 391 -10.68 -1.83 30.15
CA GLY A 391 -11.65 -1.66 31.22
C GLY A 391 -10.95 -1.64 32.57
N ASP A 392 -11.33 -0.67 33.40
CA ASP A 392 -10.87 -0.48 34.77
C ASP A 392 -10.78 -1.81 35.52
N ALA A 393 -9.55 -2.21 35.84
CA ALA A 393 -9.27 -3.35 36.70
C ALA A 393 -9.60 -2.98 38.15
N ASN A 394 -10.86 -3.16 38.54
CA ASN A 394 -11.22 -3.24 39.95
C ASN A 394 -12.30 -4.29 40.18
N ALA A 395 -11.93 -5.56 39.99
CA ALA A 395 -12.69 -6.70 40.50
C ALA A 395 -11.73 -7.62 41.28
N THR A 396 -11.84 -7.56 42.60
CA THR A 396 -11.16 -8.41 43.59
C THR A 396 -11.40 -9.90 43.34
N ILE A 397 -10.31 -10.69 43.28
CA ILE A 397 -10.36 -12.16 43.26
C ILE A 397 -9.76 -12.69 44.58
N ALA A 398 -10.49 -13.59 45.25
CA ALA A 398 -10.04 -14.33 46.44
C ALA A 398 -9.35 -15.66 46.05
N PRO A 399 -8.41 -16.20 46.86
CA PRO A 399 -7.55 -17.31 46.44
C PRO A 399 -8.14 -18.69 46.74
N ALA A 400 -7.75 -19.71 45.97
CA ALA A 400 -8.03 -21.13 46.21
C ALA A 400 -6.74 -21.97 46.18
N GLU A 401 -6.73 -23.00 47.03
CA GLU A 401 -5.60 -23.79 47.53
C GLU A 401 -5.01 -24.86 46.56
N GLU A 402 -3.77 -25.25 46.84
CA GLU A 402 -2.96 -26.29 46.16
C GLU A 402 -3.25 -27.73 46.64
N GLY A 403 -2.98 -28.72 45.79
CA GLY A 403 -2.74 -30.13 46.15
C GLY A 403 -2.18 -30.99 44.99
N PRO A 404 -1.36 -32.04 45.23
CA PRO A 404 -0.21 -32.37 44.35
C PRO A 404 -0.14 -33.82 43.78
N ALA A 405 0.94 -34.04 42.98
CA ALA A 405 1.64 -35.30 42.60
C ALA A 405 0.98 -36.17 41.47
N GLU A 406 1.69 -36.93 40.62
CA GLU A 406 2.99 -37.64 40.71
C GLU A 406 3.46 -38.11 39.30
N ALA A 407 4.76 -38.39 39.10
CA ALA A 407 5.37 -38.77 37.82
C ALA A 407 5.91 -40.22 37.83
N THR A 408 5.93 -40.91 36.67
CA THR A 408 6.70 -42.15 36.46
C THR A 408 7.26 -42.26 35.04
N LEU A 409 8.51 -42.73 34.97
CA LEU A 409 9.41 -42.87 33.80
C LEU A 409 9.35 -44.28 33.20
N MET A 410 9.61 -44.44 31.89
CA MET A 410 10.29 -45.62 31.31
C MET A 410 10.93 -45.31 29.93
N GLU A 411 12.09 -45.95 29.67
CA GLU A 411 13.14 -45.69 28.66
C GLU A 411 12.89 -46.26 27.24
N PRO A 412 13.68 -45.87 26.20
CA PRO A 412 13.53 -46.31 24.81
C PRO A 412 14.59 -47.34 24.34
N THR A 413 14.31 -48.00 23.21
CA THR A 413 15.25 -48.88 22.47
C THR A 413 15.46 -48.42 21.02
N GLU A 414 16.73 -48.38 20.59
CA GLU A 414 17.27 -48.17 19.22
C GLU A 414 17.01 -49.42 18.32
N GLU A 415 17.10 -49.47 16.97
CA GLU A 415 18.06 -49.01 15.93
C GLU A 415 17.40 -49.17 14.49
N PRO A 416 18.09 -49.25 13.32
CA PRO A 416 18.63 -48.15 12.49
C PRO A 416 18.28 -48.23 10.95
N MET A 417 18.98 -47.39 10.18
CA MET A 417 18.85 -46.88 8.79
C MET A 417 18.84 -47.84 7.57
N ALA A 418 18.38 -47.33 6.42
CA ALA A 418 18.97 -47.57 5.08
C ALA A 418 18.56 -46.52 4.01
N GLU A 419 19.53 -46.00 3.23
CA GLU A 419 19.34 -45.28 1.95
C GLU A 419 19.41 -46.25 0.74
N PRO A 420 18.96 -45.86 -0.48
CA PRO A 420 19.95 -45.60 -1.55
C PRO A 420 19.57 -44.64 -2.73
N SER A 421 20.64 -44.11 -3.38
CA SER A 421 20.95 -43.94 -4.83
C SER A 421 20.20 -42.96 -5.79
N MET A 422 21.01 -42.20 -6.56
CA MET A 422 20.70 -41.33 -7.73
C MET A 422 20.69 -42.15 -9.07
N GLU A 423 20.25 -41.74 -10.27
CA GLU A 423 20.03 -40.47 -11.02
C GLU A 423 18.93 -40.70 -12.14
N PRO A 424 18.77 -39.89 -13.22
CA PRO A 424 17.99 -38.65 -13.29
C PRO A 424 16.88 -38.70 -14.38
N THR A 425 15.73 -38.07 -14.12
CA THR A 425 14.74 -37.77 -15.18
C THR A 425 14.02 -36.47 -14.87
N THR A 426 13.96 -35.63 -15.90
CA THR A 426 13.24 -34.35 -16.05
C THR A 426 11.90 -34.25 -15.34
N LEU A 427 11.57 -33.12 -14.69
CA LEU A 427 10.23 -32.51 -14.45
C LEU A 427 10.34 -31.27 -13.50
N PRO A 428 9.28 -30.49 -13.18
CA PRO A 428 9.08 -29.07 -13.53
C PRO A 428 9.22 -28.08 -12.33
N VAL A 429 8.96 -26.80 -12.58
CA VAL A 429 8.87 -25.70 -11.61
C VAL A 429 7.86 -26.03 -10.50
N THR A 430 8.33 -26.24 -9.28
CA THR A 430 7.56 -26.04 -8.03
C THR A 430 8.48 -25.49 -6.96
N GLY A 431 8.22 -24.27 -6.51
CA GLY A 431 8.88 -23.65 -5.36
C GLY A 431 8.45 -24.37 -4.08
N GLY A 432 9.45 -24.84 -3.33
CA GLY A 432 9.26 -25.56 -2.08
C GLY A 432 8.80 -24.66 -0.94
N SER A 433 7.93 -25.23 -0.13
CA SER A 433 7.50 -24.77 1.19
C SER A 433 8.67 -24.43 2.12
N SER A 434 8.64 -23.24 2.72
CA SER A 434 9.31 -22.98 4.00
C SER A 434 8.26 -22.57 5.04
N SER A 435 8.27 -23.32 6.15
CA SER A 435 7.43 -23.12 7.32
C SER A 435 8.18 -22.26 8.34
N ALA A 436 7.76 -20.99 8.48
CA ALA A 436 7.74 -20.18 9.71
C ALA A 436 7.46 -18.73 9.32
N MET A 437 6.40 -18.15 9.86
CA MET A 437 5.94 -16.78 9.59
C MET A 437 6.99 -15.70 9.98
N PRO A 438 7.20 -14.70 9.09
CA PRO A 438 7.58 -13.34 9.46
C PRO A 438 6.61 -12.28 8.87
N GLY A 439 5.45 -12.70 8.36
CA GLY A 439 4.60 -11.88 7.48
C GLY A 439 3.98 -10.60 8.08
N LEU A 440 4.09 -10.34 9.39
CA LEU A 440 3.50 -9.14 9.99
C LEU A 440 4.45 -7.93 10.03
N LEU A 441 5.77 -8.16 10.04
CA LEU A 441 6.78 -7.09 10.07
C LEU A 441 7.04 -6.49 8.68
N ILE A 442 6.82 -7.27 7.61
CA ILE A 442 7.09 -6.86 6.22
C ILE A 442 6.02 -5.86 5.70
N VAL A 443 4.77 -5.97 6.18
CA VAL A 443 3.65 -5.15 5.71
C VAL A 443 3.73 -3.69 6.20
N GLY A 444 4.28 -3.47 7.39
CA GLY A 444 4.54 -2.12 7.90
C GLY A 444 5.58 -1.35 7.07
N ALA A 445 6.57 -2.07 6.53
CA ALA A 445 7.69 -1.51 5.79
C ALA A 445 7.27 -0.91 4.43
N ALA A 446 6.38 -1.60 3.69
CA ALA A 446 5.93 -1.14 2.37
C ALA A 446 5.21 0.22 2.40
N MET A 447 4.53 0.56 3.51
CA MET A 447 3.88 1.87 3.68
C MET A 447 4.84 2.97 4.15
N LEU A 448 6.00 2.60 4.70
CA LEU A 448 7.05 3.55 5.08
C LEU A 448 7.75 4.15 3.86
N LEU A 449 7.77 3.44 2.72
CA LEU A 449 8.21 3.98 1.43
C LEU A 449 7.32 5.13 0.96
N LEU A 450 5.99 4.97 1.06
CA LEU A 450 5.05 6.05 0.76
C LEU A 450 5.13 7.20 1.78
N ALA A 451 5.44 6.90 3.04
CA ALA A 451 5.31 7.85 4.15
C ALA A 451 6.58 8.63 4.54
N GLY A 452 7.69 8.47 3.79
CA GLY A 452 8.87 9.34 3.87
C GLY A 452 9.43 9.58 5.28
N VAL A 453 9.48 8.57 6.15
CA VAL A 453 9.95 8.78 7.53
C VAL A 453 11.46 8.90 7.57
N ALA A 454 12.04 10.09 7.76
CA ALA A 454 13.45 10.25 8.14
C ALA A 454 13.61 10.36 9.67
N VAL A 455 14.49 9.55 10.29
CA VAL A 455 14.96 9.80 11.67
C VAL A 455 16.37 10.39 11.63
N GLY A 456 16.51 11.58 12.21
CA GLY A 456 17.71 12.42 12.14
C GLY A 456 19.04 11.70 12.44
N ALA A 457 19.97 11.81 11.50
CA ALA A 457 21.36 11.42 11.66
C ALA A 457 22.02 12.20 12.81
N ARG A 458 22.48 11.50 13.85
CA ARG A 458 23.44 12.07 14.81
C ARG A 458 24.75 12.37 14.07
N ARG A 459 25.05 13.65 13.81
CA ARG A 459 26.40 14.09 13.46
C ARG A 459 27.37 13.60 14.52
N LYS A 460 28.24 12.65 14.19
CA LYS A 460 29.50 12.45 14.90
C LYS A 460 30.32 13.73 14.71
N THR A 461 30.33 14.59 15.72
CA THR A 461 31.35 15.61 15.86
C THR A 461 32.71 14.92 15.96
N ALA A 462 33.55 15.06 14.95
CA ALA A 462 34.95 14.71 15.04
C ALA A 462 35.61 15.65 16.08
N GLY A 463 36.23 15.04 17.08
CA GLY A 463 37.18 15.71 17.97
C GLY A 463 38.59 15.65 17.41
#